data_AF-A0A8H8N190-F1
#
_entry.id   AF-A0A8H8N190-F1
#
_cell.length_a   1.000
_cell.length_b   1.000
_cell.length_c   1.000
_cell.angle_alpha   90.00
_cell.angle_beta   90.00
_cell.angle_gamma   90.00
#
_symmetry.space_group_name_H-M   'P 1'
#
loop_
_entity.id
_entity.type
_entity.pdbx_description
1 polymer ?
#
loop_
_entity_poly.entity_id
_entity_poly.type
_entity_poly.pdbx_seq_one_letter_code
_entity_poly.pdbx_strand_id
1 'polypeptide(L)'
;MSDLLAMATYTAVRNCGDAKLTMKAGRIDAPEPAPEGRVPGPHESISELKQKFAHAGFDPKDMIQLVACGHTLGGVHKESFPEIVGNTTFSDFNKTEDRFDNRVAVEYLRF
;
A
#
# COMPACT_ATOMS: atom_id res chain seq x y z
N MET A 1 -13.25 -2.47 15.58
CA MET A 1 -12.91 -2.35 14.15
C MET A 1 -11.41 -2.50 13.86
N SER A 2 -10.51 -2.01 14.72
CA SER A 2 -9.06 -2.05 14.48
C SER A 2 -8.50 -3.43 14.13
N ASP A 3 -8.92 -4.48 14.85
CA ASP A 3 -8.48 -5.85 14.54
C ASP A 3 -9.15 -6.44 13.29
N LEU A 4 -10.34 -5.98 12.92
CA LEU A 4 -10.98 -6.37 11.66
C LEU A 4 -10.18 -5.86 10.47
N LEU A 5 -9.66 -4.63 10.52
CA LEU A 5 -8.78 -4.09 9.48
C LEU A 5 -7.49 -4.90 9.36
N ALA A 6 -6.85 -5.21 10.49
CA ALA A 6 -5.63 -6.04 10.49
C ALA A 6 -5.89 -7.45 9.95
N MET A 7 -7.03 -8.06 10.30
CA MET A 7 -7.44 -9.36 9.79
C MET A 7 -7.78 -9.32 8.29
N ALA A 8 -8.42 -8.26 7.81
CA ALA A 8 -8.72 -8.09 6.39
C ALA A 8 -7.43 -8.03 5.56
N THR A 9 -6.44 -7.23 5.98
CA THR A 9 -5.13 -7.18 5.32
C THR A 9 -4.41 -8.53 5.35
N TYR A 10 -4.41 -9.21 6.51
CA TYR A 10 -3.85 -10.55 6.62
C TYR A 10 -4.48 -11.52 5.62
N THR A 11 -5.80 -11.58 5.57
CA THR A 11 -6.54 -12.48 4.69
C THR A 11 -6.35 -12.14 3.22
N ALA A 12 -6.38 -10.85 2.85
CA ALA A 12 -6.16 -10.41 1.48
C ALA A 12 -4.78 -10.85 0.95
N VAL A 13 -3.71 -10.61 1.73
CA VAL A 13 -2.35 -11.02 1.35
C VAL A 13 -2.24 -12.54 1.25
N ARG A 14 -2.83 -13.29 2.20
CA ARG A 14 -2.77 -14.76 2.24
C ARG A 14 -3.57 -15.43 1.11
N ASN A 15 -4.64 -14.79 0.63
CA ASN A 15 -5.45 -15.33 -0.46
C ASN A 15 -4.80 -15.08 -1.83
N CYS A 16 -3.97 -14.04 -1.95
CA CYS A 16 -3.29 -13.69 -3.20
C CYS A 16 -1.85 -14.22 -3.28
N GLY A 17 -1.30 -14.85 -2.24
CA GLY A 17 0.05 -15.40 -2.30
C GLY A 17 0.51 -16.10 -1.02
N ASP A 18 1.76 -16.57 -1.04
CA ASP A 18 2.31 -17.43 0.02
C ASP A 18 3.02 -16.67 1.15
N ALA A 19 2.85 -15.34 1.22
CA ALA A 19 3.47 -14.52 2.25
C ALA A 19 3.09 -15.03 3.66
N LYS A 20 4.12 -15.31 4.48
CA LYS A 20 3.94 -15.83 5.85
C LYS A 20 3.79 -14.68 6.82
N LEU A 21 2.59 -14.10 6.86
CA LEU A 21 2.25 -13.09 7.86
C LEU A 21 1.87 -13.75 9.20
N THR A 22 2.09 -13.03 10.30
CA THR A 22 1.55 -13.38 11.62
C THR A 22 0.59 -12.28 12.04
N MET A 23 -0.68 -12.63 12.27
CA MET A 23 -1.66 -11.69 12.79
C MET A 23 -1.43 -11.52 14.30
N LYS A 24 -1.35 -10.26 14.75
CA LYS A 24 -1.38 -9.88 16.17
C LYS A 24 -2.68 -9.16 16.46
N ALA A 25 -3.47 -9.65 17.41
CA ALA A 25 -4.75 -9.08 17.84
C ALA A 25 -4.60 -8.29 19.16
N GLY A 26 -5.69 -7.67 19.60
CA GLY A 26 -5.78 -6.91 20.85
C GLY A 26 -5.83 -5.40 20.66
N ARG A 27 -6.08 -4.90 19.44
CA ARG A 27 -6.24 -3.46 19.22
C ARG A 27 -7.56 -2.97 19.78
N ILE A 28 -7.50 -1.87 20.51
CA ILE A 28 -8.68 -1.12 20.96
C ILE A 28 -9.00 -0.08 19.89
N ASP A 29 -10.30 0.16 19.64
CA ASP A 29 -10.73 1.17 18.69
C ASP A 29 -10.38 2.58 19.22
N ALA A 30 -9.85 3.41 18.33
CA ALA A 30 -9.60 4.81 18.67
C ALA A 30 -10.95 5.53 18.88
N PRO A 31 -11.08 6.38 19.92
CA PRO A 31 -12.31 7.11 20.19
C PRO A 31 -12.52 8.28 19.22
N GLU A 32 -11.45 8.73 18.57
CA GLU A 32 -11.42 9.93 17.72
C GLU A 32 -10.54 9.68 16.48
N PRO A 33 -10.78 10.39 15.37
CA PRO A 33 -9.97 10.27 14.17
C PRO A 33 -8.54 10.78 14.37
N ALA A 34 -7.61 10.26 13.56
CA ALA A 34 -6.25 10.77 13.51
C ALA A 34 -6.20 12.14 12.80
N PRO A 35 -5.22 13.02 13.12
CA PRO A 35 -5.02 14.27 12.39
C PRO A 35 -4.80 14.04 10.90
N GLU A 36 -5.29 14.98 10.09
CA GLU A 36 -5.08 14.99 8.64
C GLU A 36 -3.60 15.16 8.25
N GLY A 37 -3.28 14.89 6.99
CA GLY A 37 -1.93 15.10 6.44
C GLY A 37 -0.89 14.05 6.84
N ARG A 38 -1.24 13.04 7.66
CA ARG A 38 -0.29 11.99 8.07
C ARG A 38 -0.12 10.86 7.05
N VAL A 39 -1.06 10.70 6.12
CA VAL A 39 -0.99 9.69 5.07
C VAL A 39 -0.10 10.20 3.93
N PRO A 40 0.84 9.40 3.42
CA PRO A 40 1.66 9.77 2.25
C PRO A 40 0.81 9.97 0.99
N GLY A 41 1.06 11.07 0.27
CA GLY A 41 0.45 11.37 -1.02
C GLY A 41 1.38 11.06 -2.20
N PRO A 42 0.86 10.69 -3.37
CA PRO A 42 1.67 10.28 -4.53
C PRO A 42 2.46 11.42 -5.18
N HIS A 43 2.10 12.69 -4.90
CA HIS A 43 2.76 13.88 -5.46
C HIS A 43 3.83 14.48 -4.53
N GLU A 44 4.01 13.90 -3.34
CA GLU A 44 4.94 14.43 -2.34
C GLU A 44 6.38 14.05 -2.68
N SER A 45 7.33 14.90 -2.28
CA SER A 45 8.74 14.63 -2.50
C SER A 45 9.20 13.41 -1.68
N ILE A 46 10.26 12.74 -2.13
CA ILE A 46 10.86 11.62 -1.38
C ILE A 46 11.26 12.02 0.05
N SER A 47 11.63 13.28 0.28
CA SER A 47 11.95 13.79 1.62
C SER A 47 10.71 13.84 2.52
N GLU A 48 9.59 14.34 2.00
CA GLU A 48 8.30 14.37 2.73
C GLU A 48 7.80 12.95 3.02
N LEU A 49 7.87 12.06 2.03
CA LEU A 49 7.49 10.66 2.20
C LEU A 49 8.32 9.98 3.31
N LYS A 50 9.65 10.15 3.28
CA LYS A 50 10.53 9.62 4.34
C LYS A 50 10.16 10.15 5.72
N GLN A 51 9.83 11.44 5.85
CA GLN A 51 9.41 12.02 7.12
C GLN A 51 8.09 11.43 7.62
N LYS A 52 7.10 11.23 6.74
CA LYS A 52 5.81 10.63 7.11
C LYS A 52 5.95 9.17 7.54
N PHE A 53 6.75 8.37 6.83
CA PHE A 53 7.04 6.99 7.24
C PHE A 53 7.80 6.95 8.57
N ALA A 54 8.79 7.82 8.76
CA ALA A 54 9.50 7.94 10.04
C ALA A 54 8.56 8.33 11.19
N HIS A 55 7.60 9.23 10.95
CA HIS A 55 6.57 9.60 11.93
C HIS A 55 5.66 8.41 12.30
N ALA A 56 5.43 7.48 11.37
CA ALA A 56 4.72 6.23 11.61
C ALA A 56 5.61 5.14 12.24
N GLY A 57 6.89 5.44 12.52
CA GLY A 57 7.84 4.52 13.15
C GLY A 57 8.56 3.58 12.17
N PHE A 58 8.55 3.88 10.88
CA PHE A 58 9.19 3.08 9.84
C PHE A 58 10.51 3.69 9.38
N ASP A 59 11.50 2.84 9.12
CA ASP A 59 12.75 3.27 8.51
C ASP A 59 12.63 3.34 6.96
N PRO A 60 13.64 3.86 6.24
CA PRO A 60 13.58 3.92 4.78
C PRO A 60 13.47 2.54 4.09
N LYS A 61 13.96 1.47 4.70
CA LYS A 61 13.85 0.11 4.16
C LYS A 61 12.41 -0.38 4.29
N ASP A 62 11.76 -0.15 5.42
CA ASP A 62 10.34 -0.43 5.64
C ASP A 62 9.47 0.35 4.65
N MET A 63 9.76 1.64 4.43
CA MET A 63 9.08 2.46 3.43
C MET A 63 9.16 1.83 2.03
N ILE A 64 10.37 1.45 1.59
CA ILE A 64 10.57 0.81 0.28
C ILE A 64 9.78 -0.51 0.23
N GLN A 65 9.86 -1.34 1.26
CA GLN A 65 9.16 -2.62 1.30
C GLN A 65 7.63 -2.45 1.22
N LEU A 66 7.08 -1.48 1.96
CA LEU A 66 5.65 -1.20 1.98
C LEU A 66 5.16 -0.63 0.65
N VAL A 67 5.91 0.25 -0.01
CA VAL A 67 5.51 0.84 -1.29
C VAL A 67 5.74 -0.14 -2.45
N ALA A 68 6.95 -0.68 -2.58
CA ALA A 68 7.35 -1.52 -3.70
C ALA A 68 6.78 -2.94 -3.65
N CYS A 69 6.19 -3.37 -2.54
CA CYS A 69 5.44 -4.64 -2.47
C CYS A 69 3.97 -4.44 -2.13
N GLY A 70 3.60 -3.40 -1.38
CA GLY A 70 2.19 -3.14 -1.05
C GLY A 70 1.34 -2.81 -2.28
N HIS A 71 1.93 -2.15 -3.30
CA HIS A 71 1.28 -1.90 -4.59
C HIS A 71 1.36 -3.08 -5.56
N THR A 72 1.73 -4.28 -5.12
CA THR A 72 1.67 -5.46 -5.99
C THR A 72 0.23 -5.93 -6.25
N LEU A 73 -0.73 -5.48 -5.45
CA LEU A 73 -2.15 -5.75 -5.64
C LEU A 73 -2.90 -4.43 -5.85
N GLY A 74 -3.93 -4.47 -6.68
CA GLY A 74 -4.79 -3.33 -6.96
C GLY A 74 -4.20 -2.32 -7.94
N GLY A 75 -4.68 -1.09 -7.87
CA GLY A 75 -4.46 -0.07 -8.90
C GLY A 75 -5.10 1.26 -8.54
N VAL A 76 -5.21 2.13 -9.55
CA VAL A 76 -5.71 3.50 -9.40
C VAL A 76 -6.95 3.75 -10.24
N HIS A 77 -7.86 4.57 -9.70
CA HIS A 77 -9.07 4.99 -10.39
C HIS A 77 -8.86 6.28 -11.19
N LYS A 78 -9.56 6.39 -12.33
CA LYS A 78 -9.49 7.55 -13.23
C LYS A 78 -9.87 8.87 -12.56
N GLU A 79 -10.81 8.85 -11.61
CA GLU A 79 -11.28 10.05 -10.92
C GLU A 79 -10.14 10.78 -10.18
N SER A 80 -9.18 10.03 -9.64
CA SER A 80 -8.03 10.60 -8.94
C SER A 80 -6.78 10.69 -9.83
N PHE A 81 -6.65 9.82 -10.84
CA PHE A 81 -5.44 9.72 -11.67
C PHE A 81 -5.76 9.64 -13.18
N PRO A 82 -6.40 10.66 -13.78
CA PRO A 82 -6.82 10.60 -15.17
C PRO A 82 -5.65 10.46 -16.15
N GLU A 83 -4.51 11.06 -15.82
CA GLU A 83 -3.27 11.03 -16.61
C GLU A 83 -2.66 9.62 -16.69
N ILE A 84 -2.89 8.78 -15.66
CA ILE A 84 -2.34 7.43 -15.55
C ILE A 84 -3.27 6.41 -16.22
N VAL A 85 -4.59 6.55 -15.99
CA VAL A 85 -5.59 5.55 -16.40
C VAL A 85 -6.00 5.71 -17.87
N GLY A 86 -5.95 6.92 -18.43
CA GLY A 86 -6.30 7.18 -19.82
C GLY A 86 -7.78 6.95 -20.12
N ASN A 87 -8.09 6.00 -21.01
CA ASN A 87 -9.45 5.79 -21.54
C ASN A 87 -10.31 4.78 -20.75
N THR A 88 -9.76 4.08 -19.76
CA THR A 88 -10.51 3.15 -18.89
C THR A 88 -11.00 3.85 -17.61
N THR A 89 -11.59 3.11 -16.67
CA THR A 89 -12.01 3.61 -15.35
C THR A 89 -11.02 3.27 -14.23
N PHE A 90 -10.15 2.29 -14.46
CA PHE A 90 -9.18 1.76 -13.51
C PHE A 90 -7.94 1.26 -14.26
N SER A 91 -6.77 1.38 -13.63
CA SER A 91 -5.52 0.78 -14.12
C SER A 91 -4.78 0.12 -12.96
N ASP A 92 -4.39 -1.13 -13.16
CA ASP A 92 -3.60 -1.91 -12.22
C ASP A 92 -2.17 -1.38 -12.10
N PHE A 93 -1.54 -1.63 -10.95
CA PHE A 93 -0.16 -1.23 -10.69
C PHE A 93 0.88 -2.11 -11.40
N ASN A 94 0.53 -3.34 -11.75
CA ASN A 94 1.40 -4.30 -12.41
C ASN A 94 0.55 -5.37 -13.15
N LYS A 95 1.21 -6.30 -13.84
CA LYS A 95 0.54 -7.29 -14.71
C LYS A 95 0.02 -8.56 -14.00
N THR A 96 0.27 -8.71 -12.70
CA THR A 96 -0.16 -9.86 -11.89
C THR A 96 -1.14 -9.40 -10.81
N GLU A 97 -2.31 -8.97 -11.25
CA GLU A 97 -3.33 -8.25 -10.48
C GLU A 97 -3.89 -9.05 -9.29
N ASP A 98 -3.87 -10.38 -9.38
CA ASP A 98 -4.40 -11.31 -8.38
C ASP A 98 -3.32 -11.97 -7.51
N ARG A 99 -2.04 -11.59 -7.69
CA ARG A 99 -0.90 -12.22 -7.02
C ARG A 99 -0.11 -11.26 -6.14
N PHE A 100 0.08 -11.66 -4.89
CA PHE A 100 1.00 -10.99 -3.98
C PHE A 100 2.43 -11.47 -4.24
N ASP A 101 3.14 -10.79 -5.15
CA ASP A 101 4.51 -11.10 -5.53
C ASP A 101 5.40 -9.82 -5.61
N ASN A 102 6.51 -9.87 -6.35
CA ASN A 102 7.43 -8.75 -6.51
C ASN A 102 7.38 -8.10 -7.90
N ARG A 103 6.34 -8.37 -8.71
CA ARG A 103 6.27 -7.93 -10.10
C ARG A 103 6.25 -6.43 -10.26
N VAL A 104 5.53 -5.71 -9.40
CA VAL A 104 5.51 -4.24 -9.44
C VAL A 104 6.93 -3.65 -9.34
N ALA A 105 7.81 -4.21 -8.51
CA ALA A 105 9.19 -3.76 -8.40
C ALA A 105 10.07 -4.20 -9.60
N VAL A 106 9.90 -5.44 -10.06
CA VAL A 106 10.69 -5.98 -11.17
C VAL A 106 10.34 -5.31 -12.50
N GLU A 107 9.06 -5.03 -12.74
CA GLU A 107 8.58 -4.37 -13.95
C GLU A 107 9.00 -2.91 -13.97
N TYR A 108 8.95 -2.21 -12.83
CA TYR A 108 9.44 -0.84 -12.70
C TYR A 108 10.92 -0.68 -13.10
N LEU A 109 11.77 -1.65 -12.76
CA LEU A 109 13.21 -1.62 -13.09
C LEU A 109 13.54 -2.06 -14.53
N ARG A 110 12.53 -2.54 -15.29
CA ARG A 110 12.71 -3.06 -16.66
C ARG A 110 12.19 -2.10 -17.73
N PHE A 111 11.83 -0.87 -17.35
CA PHE A 111 11.66 0.25 -18.27
C PHE A 111 13.01 0.81 -18.72
#